data_AF-A0A9D8LAJ3-F1
#
_entry.id   AF-A0A9D8LAJ3-F1
#
_cell.length_a   1.000
_cell.length_b   1.000
_cell.length_c   1.000
_cell.angle_alpha   90.00
_cell.angle_beta   90.00
_cell.angle_gamma   90.00
#
_symmetry.space_group_name_H-M   'P 1'
#
loop_
_entity.id
_entity.type
_entity.pdbx_description
1 polymer ?
#
loop_
_entity_poly.entity_id
_entity_poly.type
_entity_poly.pdbx_seq_one_letter_code
_entity_poly.pdbx_strand_id
1 'polypeptide(L)'
;MAISRSNGRSLIDEWMTSIGARDRVAWEPDVVARRLISWIAQTPLVLEGADHAFYRRFMKSVTRQIRHLRRTAYDGAPGLPRLRVMIALAVAALAIGDQQRFLRQATRWLDLELVRQILPDGGHISRNPGAILEALIDLLPLRQAYASRGGQPSRILVSAIDRMMPMLRFFRQGDGTFAHFNGLGDTPTDHLATVLAYDDARAAIPAA
;
A
#
# COMPACT_ATOMS: atom_id res chain seq x y z
N MET A 1 -0.91 24.96 -7.23
CA MET A 1 -0.17 23.66 -7.23
C MET A 1 1.33 23.79 -6.95
N ALA A 2 2.06 24.81 -7.47
CA ALA A 2 3.51 24.95 -7.23
C ALA A 2 3.90 25.11 -5.73
N ILE A 3 3.13 25.88 -4.95
CA ILE A 3 3.37 26.09 -3.51
C ILE A 3 3.24 24.77 -2.73
N SER A 4 2.18 23.99 -2.99
CA SER A 4 1.96 22.69 -2.36
C SER A 4 3.09 21.69 -2.64
N ARG A 5 3.65 21.70 -3.86
CA ARG A 5 4.82 20.88 -4.22
C ARG A 5 6.07 21.28 -3.44
N SER A 6 6.35 22.58 -3.37
CA SER A 6 7.51 23.12 -2.64
C SER A 6 7.43 22.78 -1.15
N ASN A 7 6.26 22.95 -0.54
CA ASN A 7 6.04 22.64 0.87
C ASN A 7 6.18 21.14 1.15
N GLY A 8 5.56 20.29 0.32
CA GLY A 8 5.67 18.83 0.45
C GLY A 8 7.13 18.35 0.33
N ARG A 9 7.89 18.89 -0.61
CA ARG A 9 9.33 18.59 -0.77
C ARG A 9 10.14 19.02 0.44
N SER A 10 9.87 20.22 0.98
CA SER A 10 10.58 20.75 2.13
C SER A 10 10.38 19.88 3.37
N LEU A 11 9.14 19.44 3.63
CA LEU A 11 8.82 18.52 4.74
C LEU A 11 9.51 17.16 4.59
N ILE A 12 9.57 16.62 3.37
CA ILE A 12 10.29 15.37 3.09
C ILE A 12 11.80 15.55 3.31
N ASP A 13 12.38 16.65 2.84
CA ASP A 13 13.81 16.93 3.01
C ASP A 13 14.19 17.12 4.49
N GLU A 14 13.38 17.86 5.23
CA GLU A 14 13.51 18.01 6.67
C GLU A 14 13.46 16.63 7.35
N TRP A 15 12.43 15.82 7.09
CA TRP A 15 12.34 14.49 7.68
C TRP A 15 13.56 13.60 7.36
N MET A 16 14.08 13.66 6.13
CA MET A 16 15.27 12.90 5.73
C MET A 16 16.55 13.34 6.45
N THR A 17 16.64 14.60 6.85
CA THR A 17 17.86 15.21 7.39
C THR A 17 17.86 15.29 8.93
N SER A 18 16.70 15.54 9.55
CA SER A 18 16.60 15.82 11.00
C SER A 18 15.99 14.68 11.81
N ILE A 19 14.89 14.07 11.34
CA ILE A 19 14.08 13.13 12.14
C ILE A 19 14.41 11.67 11.83
N GLY A 20 14.67 11.35 10.56
CA GLY A 20 14.70 9.98 10.05
C GLY A 20 15.85 9.09 10.53
N ALA A 21 16.76 9.53 11.40
CA ALA A 21 17.91 8.71 11.79
C ALA A 21 17.74 7.89 13.08
N ARG A 22 16.95 8.35 14.06
CA ARG A 22 17.01 7.85 15.44
C ARG A 22 15.67 7.64 16.15
N ASP A 23 14.54 7.99 15.53
CA ASP A 23 13.23 7.84 16.18
C ASP A 23 12.70 6.40 16.06
N ARG A 24 12.37 5.77 17.19
CA ARG A 24 11.90 4.38 17.23
C ARG A 24 10.56 4.19 16.53
N VAL A 25 9.61 5.11 16.75
CA VAL A 25 8.26 5.04 16.18
C VAL A 25 8.31 5.25 14.67
N ALA A 26 9.14 6.19 14.19
CA ALA A 26 9.32 6.46 12.76
C ALA A 26 9.91 5.28 11.98
N TRP A 27 10.56 4.35 12.68
CA TRP A 27 11.15 3.12 12.13
C TRP A 27 10.36 1.85 12.48
N GLU A 28 9.18 1.96 13.09
CA GLU A 28 8.27 0.82 13.19
C GLU A 28 7.89 0.32 11.79
N PRO A 29 7.85 -1.01 11.54
CA PRO A 29 7.66 -1.54 10.19
C PRO A 29 6.41 -1.01 9.47
N ASP A 30 5.28 -0.89 10.17
CA ASP A 30 4.04 -0.37 9.59
C ASP A 30 4.14 1.11 9.20
N VAL A 31 4.77 1.92 10.06
CA VAL A 31 5.00 3.35 9.80
C VAL A 31 5.90 3.54 8.58
N VAL A 32 6.98 2.75 8.50
CA VAL A 32 7.89 2.76 7.35
C VAL A 32 7.17 2.30 6.08
N ALA A 33 6.32 1.27 6.16
CA ALA A 33 5.56 0.75 5.03
C ALA A 33 4.58 1.80 4.47
N ARG A 34 3.77 2.42 5.34
CA ARG A 34 2.86 3.52 4.98
C ARG A 34 3.62 4.66 4.30
N ARG A 35 4.71 5.13 4.91
CA ARG A 35 5.54 6.21 4.35
C ARG A 35 6.11 5.84 2.99
N LEU A 36 6.61 4.61 2.83
CA LEU A 36 7.18 4.14 1.56
C LEU A 36 6.12 4.09 0.45
N ILE A 37 4.93 3.56 0.73
CA ILE A 37 3.80 3.54 -0.22
C ILE A 37 3.45 4.97 -0.62
N SER A 38 3.22 5.86 0.36
CA SER A 38 2.86 7.25 0.10
C SER A 38 3.93 8.00 -0.71
N TRP A 39 5.21 7.84 -0.37
CA TRP A 39 6.31 8.50 -1.09
C TRP A 39 6.41 8.02 -2.53
N ILE A 40 6.29 6.71 -2.77
CA ILE A 40 6.34 6.15 -4.13
C ILE A 40 5.13 6.61 -4.95
N ALA A 41 3.92 6.55 -4.38
CA ALA A 41 2.71 7.02 -5.05
C ALA A 41 2.77 8.52 -5.41
N GLN A 42 3.41 9.32 -4.56
CA GLN A 42 3.54 10.78 -4.75
C GLN A 42 4.84 11.19 -5.46
N THR A 43 5.60 10.25 -6.04
CA THR A 43 6.85 10.56 -6.74
C THR A 43 6.71 11.65 -7.81
N PRO A 44 5.66 11.68 -8.66
CA PRO A 44 5.48 12.77 -9.63
C PRO A 44 5.42 14.14 -8.95
N LEU A 45 4.65 14.25 -7.86
CA LEU A 45 4.49 15.49 -7.10
C LEU A 45 5.80 15.92 -6.40
N VAL A 46 6.54 14.95 -5.85
CA VAL A 46 7.74 15.19 -5.04
C VAL A 46 8.96 15.51 -5.92
N LEU A 47 9.13 14.81 -7.04
CA LEU A 47 10.33 14.91 -7.89
C LEU A 47 10.22 15.93 -9.02
N GLU A 48 9.01 16.36 -9.41
CA GLU A 48 8.83 17.37 -10.46
C GLU A 48 9.51 18.71 -10.09
N GLY A 49 10.55 19.08 -10.84
CA GLY A 49 11.34 20.30 -10.57
C GLY A 49 12.25 20.20 -9.36
N ALA A 50 12.54 19.00 -8.85
CA ALA A 50 13.54 18.80 -7.81
C ALA A 50 14.97 18.89 -8.39
N ASP A 51 15.92 19.39 -7.60
CA ASP A 51 17.33 19.39 -7.98
C ASP A 51 17.96 17.99 -7.84
N HIS A 52 19.13 17.82 -8.46
CA HIS A 52 19.85 16.55 -8.41
C HIS A 52 20.29 16.16 -7.00
N ALA A 53 20.52 17.13 -6.12
CA ALA A 53 20.96 16.89 -4.75
C ALA A 53 19.82 16.26 -3.92
N PHE A 54 18.61 16.82 -4.00
CA PHE A 54 17.41 16.29 -3.39
C PHE A 54 17.08 14.91 -3.95
N TYR A 55 17.11 14.72 -5.27
CA TYR A 55 16.84 13.41 -5.89
C TYR A 55 17.75 12.32 -5.30
N ARG A 56 19.06 12.57 -5.19
CA ARG A 56 20.01 11.62 -4.58
C ARG A 56 19.69 11.32 -3.11
N ARG A 57 19.34 12.34 -2.31
CA ARG A 57 18.94 12.15 -0.90
C ARG A 57 17.66 11.32 -0.79
N PHE A 58 16.67 11.63 -1.62
CA PHE A 58 15.38 10.92 -1.70
C PHE A 58 15.59 9.44 -2.02
N MET A 59 16.31 9.12 -3.10
CA MET A 59 16.58 7.74 -3.50
C MET A 59 17.40 6.97 -2.46
N LYS A 60 18.37 7.63 -1.80
CA LYS A 60 19.12 7.05 -0.68
C LYS A 60 18.20 6.71 0.50
N SER A 61 17.26 7.61 0.83
CA SER A 61 16.27 7.40 1.89
C SER A 61 15.31 6.25 1.57
N VAL A 62 14.73 6.22 0.36
CA VAL A 62 13.86 5.13 -0.11
C VAL A 62 14.59 3.79 -0.02
N THR A 63 15.84 3.73 -0.48
CA THR A 63 16.65 2.49 -0.41
C THR A 63 16.90 2.06 1.04
N ARG A 64 17.15 3.00 1.96
CA ARG A 64 17.32 2.72 3.38
C ARG A 64 16.04 2.11 3.98
N GLN A 65 14.88 2.68 3.66
CA GLN A 65 13.58 2.20 4.12
C GLN A 65 13.26 0.80 3.62
N ILE A 66 13.53 0.51 2.34
CA ILE A 66 13.36 -0.84 1.77
C ILE A 66 14.26 -1.85 2.47
N ARG A 67 15.54 -1.52 2.68
CA ARG A 67 16.48 -2.42 3.39
C ARG A 67 16.04 -2.68 4.82
N HIS A 68 15.49 -1.67 5.50
CA HIS A 68 14.91 -1.82 6.83
C HIS A 68 13.75 -2.81 6.80
N LEU A 69 12.73 -2.56 5.98
CA LEU A 69 11.56 -3.43 5.86
C LEU A 69 11.92 -4.88 5.50
N ARG A 70 12.91 -5.09 4.62
CA ARG A 70 13.37 -6.45 4.27
C ARG A 70 13.98 -7.20 5.45
N ARG A 71 14.58 -6.50 6.42
CA ARG A 71 15.15 -7.10 7.63
C ARG A 71 14.10 -7.30 8.72
N THR A 72 13.16 -6.37 8.83
CA THR A 72 12.18 -6.32 9.93
C THR A 72 10.78 -6.77 9.52
N ALA A 73 10.65 -7.44 8.36
CA ALA A 73 9.36 -7.71 7.74
C ALA A 73 8.39 -8.50 8.65
N TYR A 74 8.95 -9.34 9.53
CA TYR A 74 8.20 -10.18 10.46
C TYR A 74 8.29 -9.72 11.92
N ASP A 75 9.06 -8.67 12.22
CA ASP A 75 9.28 -8.15 13.58
C ASP A 75 8.08 -7.32 14.07
N GLY A 76 7.26 -6.82 13.16
CA GLY A 76 6.05 -6.04 13.46
C GLY A 76 4.87 -6.90 13.91
N ALA A 77 3.83 -6.21 14.40
CA ALA A 77 2.57 -6.84 14.78
C ALA A 77 1.99 -7.69 13.64
N PRO A 78 1.46 -8.90 13.94
CA PRO A 78 0.79 -9.73 12.94
C PRO A 78 -0.49 -9.06 12.41
N GLY A 79 -1.05 -9.60 11.33
CA GLY A 79 -2.25 -9.03 10.70
C GLY A 79 -1.94 -7.89 9.74
N LEU A 80 -2.85 -6.93 9.63
CA LEU A 80 -2.80 -5.85 8.64
C LEU A 80 -1.45 -5.10 8.59
N PRO A 81 -0.79 -4.77 9.72
CA PRO A 81 0.53 -4.12 9.68
C PRO A 81 1.58 -4.92 8.89
N ARG A 82 1.64 -6.24 9.10
CA ARG A 82 2.55 -7.12 8.37
C ARG A 82 2.16 -7.24 6.89
N LEU A 83 0.87 -7.33 6.59
CA LEU A 83 0.40 -7.35 5.20
C LEU A 83 0.82 -6.07 4.47
N ARG A 84 0.67 -4.91 5.13
CA ARG A 84 1.09 -3.61 4.59
C ARG A 84 2.59 -3.55 4.29
N VAL A 85 3.42 -4.15 5.15
CA VAL A 85 4.87 -4.27 4.86
C VAL A 85 5.11 -5.05 3.56
N MET A 86 4.41 -6.16 3.33
CA MET A 86 4.56 -6.94 2.10
C MET A 86 4.06 -6.17 0.87
N ILE A 87 2.96 -5.42 1.00
CA ILE A 87 2.45 -4.54 -0.05
C ILE A 87 3.48 -3.45 -0.37
N ALA A 88 4.06 -2.78 0.64
CA ALA A 88 5.07 -1.75 0.44
C ALA A 88 6.33 -2.28 -0.27
N LEU A 89 6.77 -3.50 0.06
CA LEU A 89 7.89 -4.15 -0.62
C LEU A 89 7.56 -4.49 -2.09
N ALA A 90 6.33 -4.92 -2.40
CA ALA A 90 5.90 -5.16 -3.77
C ALA A 90 5.81 -3.86 -4.59
N VAL A 91 5.22 -2.80 -4.01
CA VAL A 91 5.18 -1.45 -4.59
C VAL A 91 6.60 -0.95 -4.88
N ALA A 92 7.51 -1.07 -3.91
CA ALA A 92 8.91 -0.67 -4.08
C ALA A 92 9.64 -1.46 -5.17
N ALA A 93 9.40 -2.77 -5.25
CA ALA A 93 10.02 -3.62 -6.27
C ALA A 93 9.53 -3.29 -7.70
N LEU A 94 8.29 -2.83 -7.85
CA LEU A 94 7.77 -2.33 -9.14
C LEU A 94 8.24 -0.92 -9.46
N ALA A 95 8.47 -0.08 -8.43
CA ALA A 95 8.92 1.29 -8.62
C ALA A 95 10.41 1.36 -9.01
N ILE A 96 11.25 0.55 -8.36
CA ILE A 96 12.69 0.47 -8.62
C ILE A 96 12.91 -0.52 -9.77
N GLY A 97 13.07 0.02 -10.97
CA GLY A 97 13.32 -0.78 -12.17
C GLY A 97 14.55 -1.69 -12.06
N ASP A 98 14.64 -2.66 -12.97
CA ASP A 98 15.80 -3.55 -13.15
C ASP A 98 16.17 -4.44 -11.93
N GLN A 99 15.19 -4.76 -11.08
CA GLN A 99 15.37 -5.58 -9.88
C GLN A 99 14.49 -6.84 -9.90
N GLN A 100 14.55 -7.62 -10.99
CA GLN A 100 13.65 -8.76 -11.21
C GLN A 100 13.68 -9.81 -10.09
N ARG A 101 14.85 -10.04 -9.48
CA ARG A 101 14.98 -10.95 -8.33
C ARG A 101 14.23 -10.41 -7.11
N PHE A 102 14.29 -9.10 -6.86
CA PHE A 102 13.56 -8.47 -5.76
C PHE A 102 12.05 -8.50 -6.02
N LEU A 103 11.61 -8.22 -7.25
CA LEU A 103 10.20 -8.31 -7.62
C LEU A 103 9.63 -9.71 -7.39
N ARG A 104 10.30 -10.76 -7.88
CA ARG A 104 9.87 -12.15 -7.61
C ARG A 104 9.80 -12.48 -6.12
N GLN A 105 10.77 -12.01 -5.35
CA GLN A 105 10.80 -12.22 -3.90
C GLN A 105 9.65 -11.48 -3.20
N ALA A 106 9.42 -10.22 -3.53
CA ALA A 106 8.35 -9.40 -2.95
C ALA A 106 6.96 -9.95 -3.30
N THR A 107 6.74 -10.36 -4.56
CA THR A 107 5.49 -11.02 -4.99
C THR A 107 5.25 -12.29 -4.16
N ARG A 108 6.26 -13.15 -3.97
CA ARG A 108 6.12 -14.36 -3.17
C ARG A 108 5.78 -14.06 -1.70
N TRP A 109 6.41 -13.05 -1.10
CA TRP A 109 6.11 -12.65 0.27
C TRP A 109 4.69 -12.13 0.43
N LEU A 110 4.23 -11.30 -0.52
CA LEU A 110 2.86 -10.81 -0.54
C LEU A 110 1.87 -11.95 -0.70
N ASP A 111 2.10 -12.87 -1.63
CA ASP A 111 1.23 -14.03 -1.86
C ASP A 111 1.07 -14.88 -0.59
N LEU A 112 2.16 -15.16 0.12
CA LEU A 112 2.12 -15.93 1.36
C LEU A 112 1.32 -15.22 2.45
N GLU A 113 1.45 -13.89 2.56
CA GLU A 113 0.73 -13.13 3.58
C GLU A 113 -0.76 -12.95 3.23
N LEU A 114 -1.09 -12.81 1.95
CA LEU A 114 -2.48 -12.81 1.46
C LEU A 114 -3.17 -14.14 1.74
N VAL A 115 -2.52 -15.26 1.48
CA VAL A 115 -3.07 -16.60 1.80
C VAL A 115 -3.30 -16.76 3.30
N ARG A 116 -2.42 -16.19 4.13
CA ARG A 116 -2.55 -16.25 5.59
C ARG A 116 -3.68 -15.37 6.13
N GLN A 117 -3.89 -14.19 5.55
CA GLN A 117 -4.76 -13.17 6.14
C GLN A 117 -6.12 -13.03 5.46
N ILE A 118 -6.26 -13.41 4.20
CA ILE A 118 -7.51 -13.30 3.43
C ILE A 118 -8.17 -14.67 3.31
N LEU A 119 -9.18 -14.87 4.13
CA LEU A 119 -9.90 -16.13 4.29
C LEU A 119 -10.72 -16.49 3.04
N PRO A 120 -11.14 -17.77 2.87
CA PRO A 120 -11.88 -18.22 1.69
C PRO A 120 -13.12 -17.38 1.34
N ASP A 121 -13.80 -16.85 2.35
CA ASP A 121 -14.97 -15.97 2.24
C ASP A 121 -14.63 -14.54 1.77
N GLY A 122 -13.35 -14.17 1.69
CA GLY A 122 -12.89 -12.81 1.38
C GLY A 122 -12.70 -11.91 2.60
N GLY A 123 -13.00 -12.42 3.81
CA GLY A 123 -12.79 -11.71 5.07
C GLY A 123 -11.31 -11.66 5.47
N HIS A 124 -10.94 -10.59 6.16
CA HIS A 124 -9.64 -10.51 6.82
C HIS A 124 -9.64 -11.33 8.12
N ILE A 125 -8.50 -11.95 8.48
CA ILE A 125 -8.37 -12.83 9.66
C ILE A 125 -8.73 -12.16 10.99
N SER A 126 -8.60 -10.83 11.10
CA SER A 126 -9.04 -10.07 12.28
C SER A 126 -10.56 -9.93 12.40
N ARG A 127 -11.32 -10.35 11.38
CA ARG A 127 -12.78 -10.17 11.27
C ARG A 127 -13.23 -8.71 11.42
N ASN A 128 -12.33 -7.77 11.13
CA ASN A 128 -12.58 -6.33 11.12
C ASN A 128 -12.78 -5.86 9.65
N PRO A 129 -13.95 -5.32 9.29
CA PRO A 129 -14.21 -4.81 7.94
C PRO A 129 -13.26 -3.67 7.53
N GLY A 130 -12.84 -2.83 8.47
CA GLY A 130 -11.86 -1.77 8.24
C GLY A 130 -10.52 -2.30 7.74
N ALA A 131 -10.10 -3.49 8.17
CA ALA A 131 -8.87 -4.09 7.66
C ALA A 131 -8.98 -4.50 6.18
N ILE A 132 -10.18 -4.89 5.73
CA ILE A 132 -10.44 -5.19 4.31
C ILE A 132 -10.33 -3.89 3.50
N LEU A 133 -10.98 -2.82 3.97
CA LEU A 133 -10.94 -1.53 3.31
C LEU A 133 -9.51 -0.99 3.23
N GLU A 134 -8.79 -0.94 4.35
CA GLU A 134 -7.41 -0.45 4.41
C GLU A 134 -6.47 -1.26 3.50
N ALA A 135 -6.62 -2.59 3.44
CA ALA A 135 -5.83 -3.41 2.53
C ALA A 135 -6.18 -3.14 1.05
N LEU A 136 -7.46 -2.97 0.71
CA LEU A 136 -7.88 -2.69 -0.67
C LEU A 136 -7.37 -1.35 -1.20
N ILE A 137 -7.28 -0.33 -0.35
CA ILE A 137 -6.69 0.98 -0.71
C ILE A 137 -5.27 0.83 -1.26
N ASP A 138 -4.47 -0.09 -0.70
CA ASP A 138 -3.10 -0.31 -1.14
C ASP A 138 -3.01 -1.38 -2.27
N LEU A 139 -3.83 -2.43 -2.21
CA LEU A 139 -3.78 -3.56 -3.15
C LEU A 139 -4.31 -3.21 -4.55
N LEU A 140 -5.33 -2.34 -4.65
CA LEU A 140 -5.93 -1.97 -5.94
C LEU A 140 -4.97 -1.15 -6.83
N PRO A 141 -4.30 -0.09 -6.32
CA PRO A 141 -3.23 0.58 -7.05
C PRO A 141 -2.05 -0.35 -7.36
N LEU A 142 -1.68 -1.25 -6.44
CA LEU A 142 -0.62 -2.22 -6.69
C LEU A 142 -0.96 -3.13 -7.89
N ARG A 143 -2.19 -3.64 -7.97
CA ARG A 143 -2.66 -4.42 -9.13
C ARG A 143 -2.51 -3.65 -10.43
N GLN A 144 -2.88 -2.36 -10.46
CA GLN A 144 -2.71 -1.51 -11.64
C GLN A 144 -1.23 -1.29 -11.98
N ALA A 145 -0.37 -1.11 -10.97
CA ALA A 145 1.06 -0.89 -11.17
C ALA A 145 1.75 -2.08 -11.87
N TYR A 146 1.33 -3.31 -11.62
CA TYR A 146 1.80 -4.47 -12.38
C TYR A 146 1.47 -4.33 -13.87
N ALA A 147 0.22 -4.00 -14.20
CA ALA A 147 -0.25 -3.85 -15.58
C ALA A 147 0.49 -2.72 -16.31
N SER A 148 0.69 -1.56 -15.65
CA SER A 148 1.44 -0.43 -16.21
C SER A 148 2.92 -0.74 -16.49
N ARG A 149 3.48 -1.76 -15.83
CA ARG A 149 4.85 -2.24 -16.07
C ARG A 149 4.93 -3.38 -17.10
N GLY A 150 3.82 -3.71 -17.78
CA GLY A 150 3.74 -4.82 -18.73
C GLY A 150 3.83 -6.20 -18.06
N GLY A 151 3.76 -6.25 -16.73
CA GLY A 151 3.71 -7.49 -15.96
C GLY A 151 2.28 -7.90 -15.64
N GLN A 152 2.12 -9.14 -15.20
CA GLN A 152 0.84 -9.63 -14.68
C GLN A 152 0.94 -9.78 -13.15
N PRO A 153 -0.04 -9.28 -12.37
CA PRO A 153 -0.12 -9.60 -10.95
C PRO A 153 -0.25 -11.12 -10.74
N SER A 154 0.14 -11.61 -9.57
CA SER A 154 -0.06 -13.03 -9.23
C SER A 154 -1.55 -13.37 -9.19
N ARG A 155 -1.89 -14.63 -9.51
CA ARG A 155 -3.28 -15.12 -9.39
C ARG A 155 -3.80 -15.03 -7.95
N ILE A 156 -2.91 -15.17 -6.96
CA ILE A 156 -3.25 -15.06 -5.54
C ILE A 156 -3.68 -13.63 -5.21
N LEU A 157 -2.94 -12.61 -5.68
CA LEU A 157 -3.30 -11.21 -5.51
C LEU A 157 -4.67 -10.90 -6.13
N VAL A 158 -4.87 -11.30 -7.39
CA VAL A 158 -6.15 -11.07 -8.10
C VAL A 158 -7.30 -11.75 -7.37
N SER A 159 -7.15 -13.03 -7.00
CA SER A 159 -8.17 -13.79 -6.29
C SER A 159 -8.47 -13.24 -4.89
N ALA A 160 -7.47 -12.72 -4.18
CA ALA A 160 -7.70 -12.06 -2.89
C ALA A 160 -8.57 -10.81 -3.07
N ILE A 161 -8.22 -9.92 -4.01
CA ILE A 161 -8.99 -8.71 -4.30
C ILE A 161 -10.43 -9.05 -4.71
N ASP A 162 -10.60 -10.00 -5.63
CA ASP A 162 -11.91 -10.39 -6.16
C ASP A 162 -12.85 -10.97 -5.08
N ARG A 163 -12.30 -11.60 -4.03
CA ARG A 163 -13.07 -12.09 -2.87
C ARG A 163 -13.33 -11.01 -1.82
N MET A 164 -12.35 -10.12 -1.59
CA MET A 164 -12.45 -9.04 -0.62
C MET A 164 -13.52 -8.01 -1.01
N MET A 165 -13.72 -7.77 -2.30
CA MET A 165 -14.65 -6.73 -2.77
C MET A 165 -16.14 -7.05 -2.47
N PRO A 166 -16.67 -8.26 -2.76
CA PRO A 166 -17.98 -8.66 -2.27
C PRO A 166 -18.10 -8.65 -0.74
N MET A 167 -17.05 -9.07 -0.02
CA MET A 167 -17.04 -9.04 1.44
C MET A 167 -17.12 -7.60 1.99
N LEU A 168 -16.46 -6.64 1.34
CA LEU A 168 -16.56 -5.22 1.67
C LEU A 168 -18.01 -4.72 1.53
N ARG A 169 -18.69 -5.11 0.45
CA ARG A 169 -20.12 -4.79 0.23
C ARG A 169 -21.03 -5.46 1.25
N PHE A 170 -20.73 -6.70 1.65
CA PHE A 170 -21.50 -7.42 2.66
C PHE A 170 -21.55 -6.67 4.00
N PHE A 171 -20.45 -6.03 4.40
CA PHE A 171 -20.42 -5.25 5.64
C PHE A 171 -21.10 -3.88 5.55
N ARG A 172 -21.49 -3.43 4.36
CA ARG A 172 -22.13 -2.13 4.14
C ARG A 172 -23.62 -2.20 4.49
N GLN A 173 -24.07 -1.28 5.34
CA GLN A 173 -25.45 -1.11 5.75
C GLN A 173 -26.23 -0.24 4.75
N GLY A 174 -27.56 -0.16 4.92
CA GLY A 174 -28.44 0.56 4.00
C GLY A 174 -28.17 2.07 3.92
N ASP A 175 -27.60 2.66 4.98
CA ASP A 175 -27.17 4.06 5.02
C ASP A 175 -25.79 4.30 4.38
N GLY A 176 -25.14 3.22 3.93
CA GLY A 176 -23.84 3.24 3.28
C GLY A 176 -22.65 3.18 4.22
N THR A 177 -22.86 3.15 5.53
CA THR A 177 -21.82 2.91 6.55
C THR A 177 -21.52 1.42 6.69
N PHE A 178 -20.51 1.06 7.46
CA PHE A 178 -20.17 -0.32 7.80
C PHE A 178 -20.79 -0.74 9.12
N ALA A 179 -21.15 -2.01 9.21
CA ALA A 179 -21.43 -2.65 10.48
C ALA A 179 -20.16 -2.66 11.36
N HIS A 180 -20.30 -2.22 12.61
CA HIS A 180 -19.18 -2.08 13.56
C HIS A 180 -18.79 -3.44 14.14
N PHE A 181 -17.76 -4.06 13.57
CA PHE A 181 -17.19 -5.32 14.03
C PHE A 181 -15.71 -5.18 14.40
N ASN A 182 -15.30 -5.85 15.49
CA ASN A 182 -13.91 -6.13 15.87
C ASN A 182 -12.94 -4.94 15.76
N GLY A 183 -13.31 -3.81 16.38
CA GLY A 183 -12.49 -2.61 16.44
C GLY A 183 -12.59 -1.68 15.22
N LEU A 184 -13.56 -1.90 14.33
CA LEU A 184 -13.98 -0.88 13.39
C LEU A 184 -14.72 0.24 14.15
N GLY A 185 -14.22 1.47 14.02
CA GLY A 185 -14.91 2.69 14.47
C GLY A 185 -15.79 3.25 13.35
N ASP A 186 -15.81 4.57 13.20
CA ASP A 186 -16.57 5.22 12.14
C ASP A 186 -16.12 4.76 10.75
N THR A 187 -17.07 4.66 9.83
CA THR A 187 -16.77 4.28 8.46
C THR A 187 -16.01 5.40 7.77
N PRO A 188 -14.79 5.15 7.25
CA PRO A 188 -14.06 6.17 6.51
C PRO A 188 -14.66 6.25 5.10
N THR A 189 -15.71 7.07 4.96
CA THR A 189 -16.55 7.19 3.77
C THR A 189 -15.76 7.51 2.51
N ASP A 190 -14.75 8.37 2.61
CA ASP A 190 -13.92 8.78 1.47
C ASP A 190 -13.07 7.63 0.93
N HIS A 191 -12.51 6.83 1.85
CA HIS A 191 -11.76 5.63 1.49
C HIS A 191 -12.67 4.57 0.86
N LEU A 192 -13.87 4.38 1.42
CA LEU A 192 -14.85 3.44 0.89
C LEU A 192 -15.30 3.85 -0.51
N ALA A 193 -15.64 5.12 -0.72
CA ALA A 193 -16.01 5.66 -2.03
C ALA A 193 -14.89 5.45 -3.05
N THR A 194 -13.64 5.72 -2.65
CA THR A 194 -12.46 5.49 -3.50
C THR A 194 -12.37 4.02 -3.93
N VAL A 195 -12.46 3.08 -2.99
CA VAL A 195 -12.35 1.64 -3.28
C VAL A 195 -13.50 1.13 -4.16
N LEU A 196 -14.72 1.62 -3.96
CA LEU A 196 -15.87 1.25 -4.79
C LEU A 196 -15.76 1.81 -6.21
N ALA A 197 -15.30 3.05 -6.38
CA ALA A 197 -15.07 3.63 -7.70
C ALA A 197 -14.02 2.83 -8.51
N TYR A 198 -13.02 2.26 -7.84
CA TYR A 198 -12.05 1.35 -8.45
C TYR A 198 -12.67 0.05 -8.97
N ASP A 199 -13.73 -0.46 -8.32
CA ASP A 199 -14.43 -1.67 -8.75
C ASP A 199 -15.39 -1.38 -9.90
N ASP A 200 -16.12 -0.27 -9.86
CA ASP A 200 -17.03 0.16 -10.91
C ASP A 200 -16.29 0.42 -12.23
N ALA A 201 -15.10 1.02 -12.17
CA ALA A 201 -14.22 1.20 -13.32
C ALA A 201 -13.79 -0.14 -13.95
N ARG A 202 -13.79 -1.25 -13.19
CA ARG A 202 -13.55 -2.60 -13.72
C ARG A 202 -14.79 -3.15 -14.41
N ALA A 203 -15.98 -2.95 -13.84
CA ALA A 203 -17.24 -3.41 -14.40
C ALA A 203 -17.59 -2.71 -15.73
N ALA A 204 -17.13 -1.47 -15.92
CA ALA A 204 -17.36 -0.69 -17.13
C ALA A 204 -16.48 -1.06 -18.33
N ILE A 205 -15.43 -1.88 -18.16
CA ILE A 205 -14.61 -2.40 -19.26
C ILE A 205 -15.25 -3.73 -19.71
N PRO A 206 -15.93 -3.79 -20.88
CA PRO A 206 -16.53 -5.05 -21.34
C PRO A 206 -15.43 -6.10 -21.53
N ALA A 207 -15.71 -7.33 -21.10
CA ALA A 207 -14.86 -8.46 -21.44
C ALA A 207 -14.82 -8.60 -22.98
N ALA A 208 -13.66 -8.32 -23.56
CA ALA A 208 -13.38 -8.52 -24.98
C ALA A 208 -13.17 -10.01 -25.28
#